data_AF-A0A502GV99-F1
#
_entry.id   AF-A0A502GV99-F1
#
_cell.length_a   1.000
_cell.length_b   1.000
_cell.length_c   1.000
_cell.angle_alpha   90.00
_cell.angle_beta   90.00
_cell.angle_gamma   90.00
#
_symmetry.space_group_name_H-M   'P 1'
#
loop_
_entity.id
_entity.type
_entity.pdbx_description
1 polymer ?
#
loop_
_entity_poly.entity_id
_entity_poly.type
_entity_poly.pdbx_seq_one_letter_code
_entity_poly.pdbx_strand_id
1 'polypeptide(L)'
;MSVAASPFRRLLLPAGALLGAAFVGIQFIHPPLENPPVTGDFQAPVAVKNIVQRACYDCHSNQTNLRWFDKVAPVYWQVSDHVKEGRAGLNFSTWQSMPSDAQKAKLWESVNQILAGAMPLSEYTLAHPEAKVSAQDVAVLKQYVASLAKNPPADTAKLNAAEQQYQHWQPGAVKPTAVPVAPNGIAYLPDYKNWQAISTTERFDNGTIRVVFGNAVAVKAIREKHINPWPNGTAFAKVAWDQLADTEGNVRPGAFKQVEYMLKDDQKYAATKGWGWARFKTPKMVPYGKDALFTTECINCHQPMKNNDFVFTQPLSH
;
A
#
# COMPACT_ATOMS: atom_id res chain seq x y z
N MET A 1 -58.71 -9.90 39.90
CA MET A 1 -57.52 -9.04 40.13
C MET A 1 -56.87 -8.77 38.78
N SER A 2 -57.03 -7.56 38.25
CA SER A 2 -56.49 -7.16 36.94
C SER A 2 -55.09 -6.59 37.14
N VAL A 3 -54.07 -7.24 36.58
CA VAL A 3 -52.69 -6.77 36.63
C VAL A 3 -52.55 -5.58 35.68
N ALA A 4 -52.54 -4.36 36.24
CA ALA A 4 -52.31 -3.14 35.48
C ALA A 4 -50.89 -3.19 34.87
N ALA A 5 -50.81 -3.23 33.54
CA ALA A 5 -49.55 -3.18 32.82
C ALA A 5 -48.77 -1.89 33.18
N SER A 6 -47.51 -2.04 33.59
CA SER A 6 -46.68 -0.95 34.08
C SER A 6 -46.57 0.19 33.04
N PRO A 7 -46.56 1.47 33.47
CA PRO A 7 -46.48 2.62 32.56
C PRO A 7 -45.22 2.59 31.68
N PHE A 8 -44.17 1.90 32.13
CA PHE A 8 -42.95 1.65 31.36
C PHE A 8 -43.18 0.82 30.08
N ARG A 9 -44.10 -0.15 30.12
CA ARG A 9 -44.45 -0.99 28.96
C ARG A 9 -45.24 -0.21 27.89
N ARG A 10 -45.98 0.84 28.29
CA ARG A 10 -46.79 1.68 27.38
C ARG A 10 -45.95 2.65 26.56
N LEU A 11 -44.75 3.01 27.01
CA LEU A 11 -43.83 3.92 26.32
C LEU A 11 -42.83 3.20 25.39
N LEU A 12 -42.48 1.94 25.69
CA LEU A 12 -41.53 1.14 24.90
C LEU A 12 -42.09 0.67 23.55
N LEU A 13 -43.40 0.38 23.48
CA LEU A 13 -44.09 -0.04 22.25
C LEU A 13 -44.05 1.02 21.13
N PRO A 14 -44.42 2.30 21.36
CA PRO A 14 -44.33 3.33 20.32
C PRO A 14 -42.88 3.67 19.94
N ALA A 15 -41.94 3.64 20.89
CA ALA A 15 -40.53 3.86 20.62
C ALA A 15 -39.93 2.76 19.72
N GLY A 16 -40.26 1.49 19.97
CA GLY A 16 -39.84 0.37 19.12
C GLY A 16 -40.45 0.43 17.71
N ALA A 17 -41.73 0.82 17.59
CA ALA A 17 -42.38 1.01 16.30
C ALA A 17 -41.75 2.16 15.49
N LEU A 18 -41.40 3.27 16.14
CA LEU A 18 -40.70 4.39 15.51
C LEU A 18 -39.30 3.98 15.04
N LEU A 19 -38.54 3.25 15.85
CA LEU A 19 -37.22 2.73 15.45
C LEU A 19 -37.32 1.74 14.30
N GLY A 20 -38.32 0.85 14.32
CA GLY A 20 -38.58 -0.08 13.22
C GLY A 20 -38.95 0.64 11.92
N ALA A 21 -39.83 1.64 11.99
CA ALA A 21 -40.20 2.46 10.82
C ALA A 21 -39.02 3.26 10.28
N ALA A 22 -38.18 3.84 11.15
CA ALA A 22 -36.95 4.51 10.75
C ALA A 22 -35.95 3.55 10.10
N PHE A 23 -35.79 2.34 10.66
CA PHE A 23 -34.93 1.31 10.08
C PHE A 23 -35.44 0.82 8.73
N VAL A 24 -36.74 0.67 8.52
CA VAL A 24 -37.31 0.36 7.20
C VAL A 24 -37.11 1.55 6.24
N GLY A 25 -37.33 2.77 6.71
CA GLY A 25 -37.11 4.00 5.95
C GLY A 25 -35.67 4.16 5.44
N ILE A 26 -34.67 3.86 6.28
CA ILE A 26 -33.26 4.01 5.90
C ILE A 26 -32.83 3.00 4.83
N GLN A 27 -33.50 1.84 4.70
CA GLN A 27 -33.19 0.87 3.63
C GLN A 27 -33.47 1.42 2.23
N PHE A 28 -34.33 2.43 2.07
CA PHE A 28 -34.60 3.07 0.78
C PHE A 28 -33.48 4.01 0.32
N ILE A 29 -32.57 4.39 1.23
CA ILE A 29 -31.36 5.14 0.88
C ILE A 29 -30.29 4.11 0.54
N HIS A 30 -30.25 3.65 -0.71
CA HIS A 30 -29.36 2.57 -1.14
C HIS A 30 -28.67 2.92 -2.47
N PRO A 31 -27.63 3.79 -2.47
CA PRO A 31 -26.91 4.21 -3.68
C PRO A 31 -26.33 2.99 -4.42
N PRO A 32 -26.54 2.83 -5.73
CA PRO A 32 -26.13 1.61 -6.42
C PRO A 32 -24.60 1.41 -6.39
N LEU A 33 -24.18 0.16 -6.20
CA LEU A 33 -22.81 -0.27 -6.41
C LEU A 33 -22.67 -0.79 -7.83
N GLU A 34 -22.08 0.02 -8.71
CA GLU A 34 -21.91 -0.34 -10.11
C GLU A 34 -20.90 -1.46 -10.30
N ASN A 35 -21.19 -2.42 -11.18
CA ASN A 35 -20.31 -3.52 -11.58
C ASN A 35 -20.08 -3.46 -13.09
N PRO A 36 -19.12 -2.64 -13.57
CA PRO A 36 -18.83 -2.56 -15.00
C PRO A 36 -18.38 -3.91 -15.57
N PRO A 37 -18.50 -4.15 -16.90
CA PRO A 37 -18.02 -5.37 -17.51
C PRO A 37 -16.54 -5.66 -17.21
N VAL A 38 -16.20 -6.95 -17.16
CA VAL A 38 -14.80 -7.38 -17.05
C VAL A 38 -14.11 -7.13 -18.39
N THR A 39 -13.07 -6.28 -18.38
CA THR A 39 -12.32 -5.90 -19.59
C THR A 39 -10.94 -6.57 -19.65
N GLY A 40 -10.50 -7.21 -18.57
CA GLY A 40 -9.27 -7.99 -18.55
C GLY A 40 -9.20 -8.89 -17.33
N ASP A 41 -9.31 -10.20 -17.54
CA ASP A 41 -9.30 -11.20 -16.48
C ASP A 41 -7.88 -11.47 -15.95
N PHE A 42 -7.80 -11.78 -14.66
CA PHE A 42 -6.57 -12.18 -13.99
C PHE A 42 -6.23 -13.65 -14.35
N GLN A 43 -5.11 -13.82 -15.05
CA GLN A 43 -4.61 -15.13 -15.46
C GLN A 43 -3.50 -15.61 -14.52
N ALA A 44 -3.76 -16.70 -13.81
CA ALA A 44 -2.83 -17.34 -12.89
C ALA A 44 -3.14 -18.83 -12.77
N PRO A 45 -2.22 -19.64 -12.21
CA PRO A 45 -2.51 -21.04 -11.89
C PRO A 45 -3.79 -21.17 -11.05
N VAL A 46 -4.55 -22.25 -11.26
CA VAL A 46 -5.87 -22.45 -10.64
C VAL A 46 -5.84 -22.25 -9.12
N ALA A 47 -4.82 -22.76 -8.45
CA ALA A 47 -4.65 -22.58 -7.00
C ALA A 47 -4.59 -21.10 -6.58
N VAL A 48 -3.85 -20.27 -7.34
CA VAL A 48 -3.74 -18.83 -7.09
C VAL A 48 -5.07 -18.13 -7.38
N LYS A 49 -5.71 -18.47 -8.51
CA LYS A 49 -6.97 -17.86 -8.91
C LYS A 49 -8.07 -18.12 -7.88
N ASN A 50 -8.16 -19.34 -7.35
CA ASN A 50 -9.13 -19.70 -6.32
C ASN A 50 -8.94 -18.88 -5.03
N ILE A 51 -7.70 -18.66 -4.59
CA ILE A 51 -7.41 -17.83 -3.42
C ILE A 51 -7.83 -16.38 -3.67
N VAL A 52 -7.42 -15.80 -4.80
CA VAL A 52 -7.71 -14.41 -5.16
C VAL A 52 -9.22 -14.17 -5.33
N GLN A 53 -9.94 -15.11 -5.95
CA GLN A 53 -11.40 -15.02 -6.08
C GLN A 53 -12.09 -15.05 -4.72
N ARG A 54 -11.71 -15.99 -3.85
CA ARG A 54 -12.31 -16.14 -2.52
C ARG A 54 -12.01 -14.97 -1.58
N ALA A 55 -10.77 -14.46 -1.60
CA ALA A 55 -10.31 -13.50 -0.59
C ALA A 55 -10.32 -12.04 -1.07
N CYS A 56 -10.31 -11.78 -2.39
CA CYS A 56 -10.09 -10.44 -2.92
C CYS A 56 -11.20 -9.93 -3.83
N TYR A 57 -11.92 -10.78 -4.58
CA TYR A 57 -12.82 -10.31 -5.65
C TYR A 57 -14.00 -9.49 -5.14
N ASP A 58 -14.49 -9.75 -3.93
CA ASP A 58 -15.62 -8.99 -3.37
C ASP A 58 -15.30 -7.49 -3.27
N CYS A 59 -14.05 -7.12 -2.98
CA CYS A 59 -13.63 -5.71 -2.86
C CYS A 59 -12.80 -5.21 -4.05
N HIS A 60 -12.05 -6.08 -4.72
CA HIS A 60 -11.06 -5.72 -5.74
C HIS A 60 -11.44 -6.21 -7.15
N SER A 61 -12.73 -6.43 -7.43
CA SER A 61 -13.18 -6.77 -8.79
C SER A 61 -14.55 -6.17 -9.09
N ASN A 62 -14.92 -6.12 -10.37
CA ASN A 62 -16.30 -5.83 -10.79
C ASN A 62 -17.24 -7.04 -10.61
N GLN A 63 -16.74 -8.18 -10.16
CA GLN A 63 -17.51 -9.39 -9.87
C GLN A 63 -17.84 -9.47 -8.37
N THR A 64 -18.15 -8.33 -7.74
CA THR A 64 -18.43 -8.24 -6.30
C THR A 64 -19.69 -9.04 -5.95
N ASN A 65 -19.57 -9.94 -4.98
CA ASN A 65 -20.66 -10.78 -4.52
C ASN A 65 -21.03 -10.46 -3.07
N LEU A 66 -21.79 -9.37 -2.87
CA LEU A 66 -22.27 -8.98 -1.55
C LEU A 66 -23.26 -10.03 -0.99
N ARG A 67 -23.07 -10.42 0.27
CA ARG A 67 -24.03 -11.26 1.00
C ARG A 67 -25.29 -10.45 1.30
N TRP A 68 -26.37 -11.15 1.68
CA TRP A 68 -27.64 -10.49 1.95
C TRP A 68 -27.55 -9.46 3.09
N PHE A 69 -26.73 -9.73 4.11
CA PHE A 69 -26.57 -8.83 5.26
C PHE A 69 -25.70 -7.61 4.94
N ASP A 70 -24.81 -7.70 3.95
CA ASP A 70 -24.02 -6.56 3.47
C ASP A 70 -24.87 -5.52 2.73
N LYS A 71 -26.06 -5.93 2.29
CA LYS A 71 -27.03 -5.09 1.55
C LYS A 71 -27.97 -4.33 2.49
N VAL A 72 -27.82 -4.49 3.80
CA VAL A 72 -28.67 -3.81 4.80
C VAL A 72 -28.04 -2.48 5.19
N ALA A 73 -28.79 -1.39 5.06
CA ALA A 73 -28.36 -0.07 5.51
C ALA A 73 -28.37 0.01 7.05
N PRO A 74 -27.41 0.73 7.67
CA PRO A 74 -26.38 1.57 7.03
C PRO A 74 -25.09 0.83 6.65
N VAL A 75 -24.96 -0.47 6.99
CA VAL A 75 -23.75 -1.27 6.71
C VAL A 75 -23.40 -1.26 5.22
N TYR A 76 -24.42 -1.33 4.36
CA TYR A 76 -24.28 -1.25 2.92
C TYR A 76 -23.47 -0.04 2.42
N TRP A 77 -23.60 1.12 3.05
CA TRP A 77 -22.90 2.33 2.62
C TRP A 77 -21.39 2.18 2.85
N GLN A 78 -21.01 1.74 4.04
CA GLN A 78 -19.60 1.48 4.37
C GLN A 78 -19.01 0.38 3.48
N VAL A 79 -19.75 -0.71 3.26
CA VAL A 79 -19.32 -1.78 2.34
C VAL A 79 -19.12 -1.23 0.93
N SER A 80 -20.08 -0.46 0.41
CA SER A 80 -20.01 0.11 -0.93
C SER A 80 -18.82 1.06 -1.10
N ASP A 81 -18.53 1.87 -0.09
CA ASP A 81 -17.39 2.78 -0.11
C ASP A 81 -16.07 2.03 -0.04
N HIS A 82 -15.97 0.99 0.79
CA HIS A 82 -14.80 0.10 0.82
C HIS A 82 -14.57 -0.62 -0.51
N VAL A 83 -15.63 -1.06 -1.20
CA VAL A 83 -15.50 -1.69 -2.52
C VAL A 83 -15.01 -0.66 -3.55
N LYS A 84 -15.54 0.57 -3.54
CA LYS A 84 -15.07 1.63 -4.43
C LYS A 84 -13.59 1.96 -4.20
N GLU A 85 -13.19 2.12 -2.95
CA GLU A 85 -11.79 2.39 -2.56
C GLU A 85 -10.89 1.21 -2.94
N GLY A 86 -11.32 -0.03 -2.67
CA GLY A 86 -10.62 -1.25 -3.03
C GLY A 86 -10.33 -1.32 -4.53
N ARG A 87 -11.35 -1.10 -5.37
CA ARG A 87 -11.22 -1.08 -6.84
C ARG A 87 -10.34 0.06 -7.35
N ALA A 88 -10.36 1.22 -6.70
CA ALA A 88 -9.48 2.33 -7.05
C ALA A 88 -8.00 2.00 -6.83
N GLY A 89 -7.69 1.24 -5.77
CA GLY A 89 -6.32 0.79 -5.48
C GLY A 89 -5.85 -0.42 -6.30
N LEU A 90 -6.76 -1.35 -6.58
CA LEU A 90 -6.54 -2.55 -7.39
C LEU A 90 -7.87 -3.13 -7.89
N ASN A 91 -7.99 -3.36 -9.20
CA ASN A 91 -9.14 -4.03 -9.80
C ASN A 91 -8.72 -5.21 -10.70
N PHE A 92 -9.04 -6.43 -10.29
CA PHE A 92 -8.78 -7.67 -11.03
C PHE A 92 -9.63 -7.81 -12.30
N SER A 93 -10.73 -7.06 -12.44
CA SER A 93 -11.57 -7.07 -13.65
C SER A 93 -11.00 -6.22 -14.79
N THR A 94 -9.98 -5.40 -14.51
CA THR A 94 -9.27 -4.59 -15.50
C THR A 94 -7.79 -4.99 -15.55
N TRP A 95 -7.44 -6.20 -15.14
CA TRP A 95 -6.06 -6.65 -14.90
C TRP A 95 -5.16 -6.45 -16.12
N GLN A 96 -5.65 -6.80 -17.30
CA GLN A 96 -4.90 -6.76 -18.55
C GLN A 96 -4.65 -5.34 -19.09
N SER A 97 -5.33 -4.33 -18.54
CA SER A 97 -5.04 -2.93 -18.88
C SER A 97 -3.72 -2.42 -18.27
N MET A 98 -3.23 -3.09 -17.22
CA MET A 98 -1.97 -2.73 -16.57
C MET A 98 -0.77 -3.33 -17.32
N PRO A 99 0.34 -2.59 -17.48
CA PRO A 99 1.61 -3.15 -17.95
C PRO A 99 2.08 -4.31 -17.06
N SER A 100 2.84 -5.26 -17.62
CA SER A 100 3.32 -6.46 -16.91
C SER A 100 4.06 -6.16 -15.61
N ASP A 101 4.86 -5.09 -15.57
CA ASP A 101 5.62 -4.70 -14.37
C ASP A 101 4.71 -4.12 -13.29
N ALA A 102 3.66 -3.41 -13.67
CA ALA A 102 2.64 -2.92 -12.74
C ALA A 102 1.82 -4.08 -12.15
N GLN A 103 1.48 -5.10 -12.97
CA GLN A 103 0.84 -6.32 -12.51
C GLN A 103 1.69 -7.05 -11.46
N LYS A 104 2.98 -7.27 -11.74
CA LYS A 104 3.93 -7.89 -10.77
C LYS A 104 4.01 -7.10 -9.48
N ALA A 105 4.14 -5.77 -9.57
CA ALA A 105 4.20 -4.89 -8.41
C ALA A 105 2.92 -4.97 -7.56
N LYS A 106 1.73 -5.02 -8.19
CA LYS A 106 0.46 -5.17 -7.49
C LYS A 106 0.30 -6.52 -6.80
N LEU A 107 0.73 -7.62 -7.43
CA LEU A 107 0.72 -8.93 -6.76
C LEU A 107 1.67 -8.97 -5.57
N TRP A 108 2.87 -8.43 -5.71
CA TRP A 108 3.84 -8.32 -4.61
C TRP A 108 3.27 -7.46 -3.48
N GLU A 109 2.68 -6.31 -3.80
CA GLU A 109 2.01 -5.44 -2.84
C GLU A 109 0.91 -6.21 -2.09
N SER A 110 -0.01 -6.89 -2.80
CA SER A 110 -1.07 -7.68 -2.17
C SER A 110 -0.56 -8.73 -1.19
N VAL A 111 0.51 -9.46 -1.54
CA VAL A 111 1.12 -10.45 -0.64
C VAL A 111 1.69 -9.79 0.62
N ASN A 112 2.34 -8.63 0.49
CA ASN A 112 2.89 -7.93 1.64
C ASN A 112 1.79 -7.32 2.52
N GLN A 113 0.70 -6.85 1.93
CA GLN A 113 -0.48 -6.41 2.68
C GLN A 113 -1.06 -7.56 3.52
N ILE A 114 -1.12 -8.77 2.96
CA ILE A 114 -1.55 -9.96 3.70
C ILE A 114 -0.57 -10.30 4.84
N LEU A 115 0.73 -10.30 4.56
CA LEU A 115 1.76 -10.59 5.57
C LEU A 115 1.77 -9.56 6.71
N ALA A 116 1.46 -8.31 6.41
CA ALA A 116 1.32 -7.25 7.41
C ALA A 116 0.02 -7.33 8.22
N GLY A 117 -0.88 -8.29 7.91
CA GLY A 117 -2.20 -8.40 8.54
C GLY A 117 -3.17 -7.29 8.14
N ALA A 118 -2.84 -6.53 7.10
CA ALA A 118 -3.63 -5.41 6.62
C ALA A 118 -4.82 -5.85 5.77
N MET A 119 -4.64 -6.96 5.05
CA MET A 119 -5.62 -7.51 4.14
C MET A 119 -5.77 -9.02 4.34
N PRO A 120 -7.00 -9.56 4.26
CA PRO A 120 -8.27 -8.83 4.26
C PRO A 120 -8.50 -8.12 5.60
N LEU A 121 -9.33 -7.07 5.61
CA LEU A 121 -9.64 -6.32 6.84
C LEU A 121 -10.14 -7.26 7.94
N SER A 122 -9.62 -7.12 9.16
CA SER A 122 -9.97 -8.04 10.26
C SER A 122 -11.48 -8.06 10.54
N GLU A 123 -12.12 -6.89 10.55
CA GLU A 123 -13.58 -6.73 10.71
C GLU A 123 -14.36 -7.45 9.61
N TYR A 124 -13.88 -7.39 8.36
CA TYR A 124 -14.48 -8.14 7.25
C TYR A 124 -14.41 -9.65 7.49
N THR A 125 -13.24 -10.17 7.88
CA THR A 125 -13.07 -11.61 8.12
C THR A 125 -13.84 -12.16 9.33
N LEU A 126 -14.37 -11.31 10.21
CA LEU A 126 -15.28 -11.71 11.28
C LEU A 126 -16.67 -12.08 10.73
N ALA A 127 -17.19 -11.31 9.77
CA ALA A 127 -18.46 -11.59 9.09
C ALA A 127 -18.30 -12.52 7.87
N HIS A 128 -17.10 -12.58 7.30
CA HIS A 128 -16.72 -13.33 6.11
C HIS A 128 -15.52 -14.25 6.40
N PRO A 129 -15.67 -15.28 7.26
CA PRO A 129 -14.57 -16.16 7.65
C PRO A 129 -13.96 -16.90 6.45
N GLU A 130 -14.72 -17.13 5.38
CA GLU A 130 -14.24 -17.72 4.13
C GLU A 130 -13.20 -16.87 3.41
N ALA A 131 -13.16 -15.55 3.63
CA ALA A 131 -12.19 -14.67 2.99
C ALA A 131 -10.81 -14.75 3.66
N LYS A 132 -10.70 -15.39 4.83
CA LYS A 132 -9.42 -15.51 5.55
C LYS A 132 -8.37 -16.19 4.68
N VAL A 133 -7.20 -15.57 4.60
CA VAL A 133 -6.04 -16.12 3.89
C VAL A 133 -5.21 -16.93 4.88
N SER A 134 -5.16 -18.25 4.70
CA SER A 134 -4.42 -19.16 5.56
C SER A 134 -2.91 -19.07 5.33
N ALA A 135 -2.10 -19.62 6.24
CA ALA A 135 -0.65 -19.73 6.04
C ALA A 135 -0.28 -20.51 4.75
N GLN A 136 -1.08 -21.52 4.39
CA GLN A 136 -0.92 -22.27 3.15
C GLN A 136 -1.23 -21.40 1.93
N ASP A 137 -2.30 -20.60 1.97
CA ASP A 137 -2.64 -19.66 0.90
C ASP A 137 -1.51 -18.64 0.70
N VAL A 138 -0.99 -18.09 1.81
CA VAL A 138 0.16 -17.17 1.77
C VAL A 138 1.37 -17.83 1.10
N ALA A 139 1.67 -19.09 1.42
CA ALA A 139 2.78 -19.81 0.79
C ALA A 139 2.59 -19.95 -0.73
N VAL A 140 1.40 -20.33 -1.17
CA VAL A 140 1.06 -20.44 -2.60
C VAL A 140 1.19 -19.10 -3.31
N LEU A 141 0.66 -18.02 -2.73
CA LEU A 141 0.76 -16.68 -3.29
C LEU A 141 2.21 -16.20 -3.36
N LYS A 142 3.00 -16.39 -2.28
CA LYS A 142 4.43 -16.05 -2.26
C LYS A 142 5.21 -16.78 -3.35
N GLN A 143 4.99 -18.09 -3.49
CA GLN A 143 5.66 -18.89 -4.51
C GLN A 143 5.30 -18.41 -5.92
N TYR A 144 4.02 -18.09 -6.15
CA TYR A 144 3.60 -17.54 -7.43
C TYR A 144 4.28 -16.21 -7.73
N VAL A 145 4.24 -15.23 -6.81
CA VAL A 145 4.91 -13.93 -7.02
C VAL A 145 6.42 -14.13 -7.22
N ALA A 146 7.05 -15.05 -6.49
CA ALA A 146 8.47 -15.37 -6.67
C ALA A 146 8.75 -15.98 -8.04
N SER A 147 7.86 -16.83 -8.58
CA SER A 147 8.01 -17.38 -9.93
C SER A 147 7.95 -16.32 -11.04
N LEU A 148 7.28 -15.19 -10.78
CA LEU A 148 7.22 -14.05 -11.70
C LEU A 148 8.51 -13.23 -11.70
N ALA A 149 9.26 -13.31 -10.59
CA ALA A 149 10.59 -12.76 -10.42
C ALA A 149 11.64 -13.72 -11.00
N LYS A 150 11.64 -13.90 -12.32
CA LYS A 150 12.85 -14.38 -12.98
C LYS A 150 13.91 -13.29 -12.80
N ASN A 151 14.80 -13.48 -11.83
CA ASN A 151 16.05 -12.74 -11.69
C ASN A 151 17.16 -13.62 -12.28
N PRO A 152 17.33 -13.66 -13.62
CA PRO A 152 18.51 -14.30 -14.20
C PRO A 152 19.77 -13.62 -13.66
N PRO A 153 20.94 -14.29 -13.73
CA PRO A 153 22.23 -13.61 -13.54
C PRO A 153 22.23 -12.28 -14.28
N ALA A 154 22.87 -11.27 -13.70
CA ALA A 154 22.83 -9.92 -14.26
C ALA A 154 23.12 -9.94 -15.77
N ASP A 155 22.15 -9.53 -16.58
CA ASP A 155 22.35 -9.47 -18.02
C ASP A 155 23.36 -8.36 -18.38
N THR A 156 23.93 -8.45 -19.59
CA THR A 156 24.91 -7.47 -20.08
C THR A 156 24.37 -6.04 -20.05
N ALA A 157 23.05 -5.84 -20.19
CA ALA A 157 22.44 -4.50 -20.16
C ALA A 157 22.46 -3.89 -18.76
N LYS A 158 22.12 -4.66 -17.72
CA LYS A 158 22.20 -4.21 -16.31
C LYS A 158 23.62 -3.93 -15.88
N LEU A 159 24.58 -4.76 -16.30
CA LEU A 159 26.01 -4.55 -16.05
C LEU A 159 26.49 -3.26 -16.73
N ASN A 160 26.16 -3.05 -18.01
CA ASN A 160 26.53 -1.84 -18.75
C ASN A 160 25.89 -0.58 -18.15
N ALA A 161 24.63 -0.64 -17.72
CA ALA A 161 23.96 0.49 -17.09
C ALA A 161 24.61 0.89 -15.76
N ALA A 162 25.01 -0.11 -14.95
CA ALA A 162 25.74 0.14 -13.70
C ALA A 162 27.12 0.74 -13.99
N GLU A 163 27.85 0.20 -14.96
CA GLU A 163 29.16 0.69 -15.37
C GLU A 163 29.09 2.14 -15.89
N GLN A 164 28.13 2.45 -16.75
CA GLN A 164 27.93 3.81 -17.24
C GLN A 164 27.70 4.79 -16.09
N GLN A 165 26.86 4.44 -15.11
CA GLN A 165 26.66 5.31 -13.95
C GLN A 165 27.91 5.45 -13.08
N TYR A 166 28.69 4.37 -12.92
CA TYR A 166 29.94 4.39 -12.19
C TYR A 166 31.00 5.26 -12.88
N GLN A 167 31.17 5.15 -14.19
CA GLN A 167 32.11 5.97 -14.95
C GLN A 167 31.77 7.46 -14.93
N HIS A 168 30.47 7.80 -14.84
CA HIS A 168 30.02 9.20 -14.70
C HIS A 168 30.04 9.69 -13.25
N TRP A 169 30.38 8.84 -12.27
CA TRP A 169 30.47 9.23 -10.88
C TRP A 169 31.74 10.06 -10.65
N GLN A 170 31.56 11.36 -10.42
CA GLN A 170 32.63 12.28 -10.05
C GLN A 170 32.64 12.48 -8.53
N PRO A 171 33.73 12.12 -7.82
CA PRO A 171 33.90 12.50 -6.43
C PRO A 171 33.94 14.03 -6.32
N GLY A 172 33.05 14.60 -5.51
CA GLY A 172 32.97 16.07 -5.32
C GLY A 172 32.12 16.81 -6.36
N ALA A 173 31.23 16.12 -7.10
CA ALA A 173 30.29 16.76 -8.01
C ALA A 173 29.57 17.95 -7.35
N VAL A 174 29.59 19.10 -8.05
CA VAL A 174 29.05 20.39 -7.61
C VAL A 174 27.59 20.22 -7.17
N LYS A 175 27.21 20.80 -6.02
CA LYS A 175 25.81 20.84 -5.57
C LYS A 175 24.96 21.41 -6.71
N PRO A 176 23.91 20.70 -7.19
CA PRO A 176 23.09 21.20 -8.28
C PRO A 176 22.54 22.59 -7.95
N THR A 177 22.73 23.55 -8.85
CA THR A 177 22.29 24.94 -8.66
C THR A 177 20.76 25.05 -8.58
N ALA A 178 20.04 24.08 -9.16
CA ALA A 178 18.61 23.86 -8.99
C ALA A 178 18.33 22.37 -8.82
N VAL A 179 17.55 22.01 -7.80
CA VAL A 179 17.11 20.64 -7.56
C VAL A 179 15.70 20.43 -8.14
N PRO A 180 15.42 19.27 -8.76
CA PRO A 180 14.07 18.97 -9.22
C PRO A 180 13.04 19.00 -8.10
N VAL A 181 11.82 19.41 -8.41
CA VAL A 181 10.70 19.52 -7.47
C VAL A 181 9.55 18.65 -7.94
N ALA A 182 9.00 17.84 -7.04
CA ALA A 182 7.83 17.02 -7.31
C ALA A 182 6.56 17.88 -7.48
N PRO A 183 5.51 17.40 -8.17
CA PRO A 183 4.28 18.16 -8.39
C PRO A 183 3.57 18.66 -7.12
N ASN A 184 3.87 18.06 -5.96
CA ASN A 184 3.37 18.49 -4.65
C ASN A 184 4.30 19.47 -3.91
N GLY A 185 5.32 20.00 -4.57
CA GLY A 185 6.24 21.02 -4.02
C GLY A 185 7.39 20.48 -3.18
N ILE A 186 7.52 19.15 -3.02
CA ILE A 186 8.67 18.56 -2.31
C ILE A 186 9.87 18.50 -3.25
N ALA A 187 10.96 19.17 -2.88
CA ALA A 187 12.21 19.16 -3.63
C ALA A 187 13.01 17.85 -3.41
N TYR A 188 13.82 17.48 -4.40
CA TYR A 188 14.84 16.44 -4.24
C TYR A 188 15.83 16.86 -3.15
N LEU A 189 16.08 15.94 -2.19
CA LEU A 189 16.96 16.18 -1.04
C LEU A 189 18.27 15.42 -1.24
N PRO A 190 19.32 15.98 -1.88
CA PRO A 190 20.57 15.25 -2.14
C PRO A 190 21.30 14.80 -0.86
N ASP A 191 21.03 15.46 0.26
CA ASP A 191 21.71 15.25 1.54
C ASP A 191 21.38 13.90 2.20
N TYR A 192 20.38 13.13 1.71
CA TYR A 192 20.12 11.79 2.25
C TYR A 192 21.32 10.86 2.16
N LYS A 193 22.25 11.14 1.24
CA LYS A 193 23.48 10.36 1.06
C LYS A 193 24.37 10.40 2.32
N ASN A 194 24.15 11.36 3.21
CA ASN A 194 24.85 11.51 4.49
C ASN A 194 23.99 11.04 5.69
N TRP A 195 22.78 10.52 5.45
CA TRP A 195 21.90 10.03 6.51
C TRP A 195 22.27 8.59 6.90
N GLN A 196 21.78 8.14 8.06
CA GLN A 196 22.09 6.80 8.56
C GLN A 196 21.19 5.76 7.89
N ALA A 197 21.78 4.67 7.40
CA ALA A 197 21.00 3.51 6.97
C ALA A 197 20.35 2.86 8.21
N ILE A 198 19.02 2.72 8.19
CA ILE A 198 18.23 2.19 9.31
C ILE A 198 17.57 0.85 8.99
N SER A 199 17.45 0.50 7.70
CA SER A 199 16.84 -0.76 7.26
C SER A 199 17.19 -1.05 5.80
N THR A 200 17.06 -2.32 5.40
CA THR A 200 17.22 -2.76 4.01
C THR A 200 16.05 -3.68 3.63
N THR A 201 15.66 -3.65 2.36
CA THR A 201 14.62 -4.53 1.82
C THR A 201 14.99 -4.95 0.41
N GLU A 202 14.70 -6.20 0.07
CA GLU A 202 14.81 -6.70 -1.30
C GLU A 202 13.42 -6.78 -1.95
N ARG A 203 13.36 -6.49 -3.25
CA ARG A 203 12.17 -6.65 -4.07
C ARG A 203 12.46 -7.56 -5.23
N PHE A 204 12.22 -8.84 -4.99
CA PHE A 204 12.41 -9.89 -5.98
C PHE A 204 11.52 -9.66 -7.21
N ASP A 205 10.30 -9.14 -7.06
CA ASP A 205 9.33 -8.88 -8.14
C ASP A 205 9.87 -8.02 -9.28
N ASN A 206 10.79 -7.10 -8.97
CA ASN A 206 11.41 -6.22 -9.95
C ASN A 206 12.95 -6.20 -9.89
N GLY A 207 13.54 -7.15 -9.17
CA GLY A 207 14.99 -7.30 -9.03
C GLY A 207 15.69 -6.04 -8.53
N THR A 208 15.18 -5.43 -7.45
CA THR A 208 15.81 -4.25 -6.83
C THR A 208 16.19 -4.48 -5.36
N ILE A 209 17.35 -3.97 -4.98
CA ILE A 209 17.79 -3.87 -3.58
C ILE A 209 17.49 -2.45 -3.10
N ARG A 210 17.02 -2.32 -1.85
CA ARG A 210 16.69 -1.02 -1.28
C ARG A 210 17.30 -0.82 0.08
N VAL A 211 17.70 0.42 0.33
CA VAL A 211 18.16 0.89 1.63
C VAL A 211 17.26 2.04 2.06
N VAL A 212 16.80 2.00 3.31
CA VAL A 212 16.07 3.09 3.94
C VAL A 212 17.04 3.87 4.81
N PHE A 213 17.20 5.15 4.52
CA PHE A 213 17.99 6.08 5.31
C PHE A 213 17.07 6.94 6.17
N GLY A 214 17.47 7.20 7.42
CA GLY A 214 16.80 8.11 8.34
C GLY A 214 17.71 9.29 8.70
N ASN A 215 17.15 10.50 8.71
CA ASN A 215 17.88 11.67 9.17
C ASN A 215 18.15 11.64 10.69
N ALA A 216 18.87 12.63 11.21
CA ALA A 216 19.26 12.68 12.63
C ALA A 216 18.05 12.63 13.59
N VAL A 217 16.92 13.23 13.21
CA VAL A 217 15.67 13.21 14.00
C VAL A 217 15.10 11.80 14.05
N ALA A 218 15.01 11.12 12.91
CA ALA A 218 14.56 9.73 12.83
C ALA A 218 15.45 8.79 13.66
N VAL A 219 16.77 8.92 13.54
CA VAL A 219 17.75 8.12 14.30
C VAL A 219 17.63 8.36 15.81
N LYS A 220 17.44 9.62 16.22
CA LYS A 220 17.20 9.96 17.63
C LYS A 220 15.90 9.32 18.13
N ALA A 221 14.81 9.47 17.38
CA ALA A 221 13.51 8.87 17.70
C ALA A 221 13.58 7.34 17.85
N ILE A 222 14.32 6.66 16.96
CA ILE A 222 14.57 5.22 17.05
C ILE A 222 15.29 4.85 18.35
N ARG A 223 16.39 5.56 18.66
CA ARG A 223 17.18 5.31 19.88
C ARG A 223 16.35 5.53 21.16
N GLU A 224 15.51 6.55 21.15
CA GLU A 224 14.64 6.91 22.28
C GLU A 224 13.32 6.10 22.31
N LYS A 225 13.11 5.20 21.33
CA LYS A 225 11.88 4.40 21.16
C LYS A 225 10.62 5.25 21.01
N HIS A 226 10.76 6.49 20.54
CA HIS A 226 9.66 7.44 20.33
C HIS A 226 9.36 7.58 18.84
N ILE A 227 8.77 6.54 18.27
CA ILE A 227 8.52 6.42 16.82
C ILE A 227 7.03 6.39 16.45
N ASN A 228 6.12 6.49 17.44
CA ASN A 228 4.69 6.46 17.20
C ASN A 228 3.95 7.45 18.13
N PRO A 229 3.63 8.67 17.64
CA PRO A 229 3.97 9.18 16.31
C PRO A 229 5.47 9.48 16.15
N TRP A 230 5.94 9.56 14.91
CA TRP A 230 7.27 10.11 14.64
C TRP A 230 7.27 11.63 14.91
N PRO A 231 8.34 12.19 15.48
CA PRO A 231 8.45 13.63 15.69
C PRO A 231 8.55 14.39 14.37
N ASN A 232 7.98 15.59 14.32
CA ASN A 232 8.12 16.52 13.19
C ASN A 232 9.59 16.78 12.87
N GLY A 233 9.90 16.86 11.58
CA GLY A 233 11.27 16.93 11.07
C GLY A 233 11.91 15.55 10.84
N THR A 234 11.27 14.44 11.24
CA THR A 234 11.64 13.10 10.78
C THR A 234 11.62 13.03 9.26
N ALA A 235 12.67 12.50 8.64
CA ALA A 235 12.72 12.28 7.20
C ALA A 235 13.32 10.91 6.88
N PHE A 236 12.68 10.21 5.94
CA PHE A 236 13.19 8.97 5.36
C PHE A 236 13.49 9.14 3.88
N ALA A 237 14.56 8.50 3.43
CA ALA A 237 14.86 8.31 2.02
C ALA A 237 15.01 6.82 1.74
N LYS A 238 14.10 6.24 0.94
CA LYS A 238 14.18 4.86 0.47
C LYS A 238 14.78 4.87 -0.92
N VAL A 239 15.98 4.32 -1.04
CA VAL A 239 16.76 4.33 -2.29
C VAL A 239 16.76 2.94 -2.89
N ALA A 240 16.54 2.84 -4.21
CA ALA A 240 16.49 1.58 -4.93
C ALA A 240 17.54 1.54 -6.05
N TRP A 241 18.25 0.42 -6.13
CA TRP A 241 19.16 0.07 -7.21
C TRP A 241 18.73 -1.23 -7.86
N ASP A 242 19.15 -1.44 -9.12
CA ASP A 242 19.13 -2.78 -9.71
C ASP A 242 19.87 -3.76 -8.80
N GLN A 243 19.37 -4.98 -8.73
CA GLN A 243 20.07 -6.10 -8.16
C GLN A 243 20.95 -6.75 -9.24
N LEU A 244 22.25 -6.84 -8.96
CA LEU A 244 23.18 -7.62 -9.77
C LEU A 244 23.53 -8.88 -8.98
N ALA A 245 23.02 -10.02 -9.43
CA ALA A 245 23.38 -11.33 -8.90
C ALA A 245 24.40 -12.01 -9.82
N ASP A 246 25.42 -12.64 -9.24
CA ASP A 246 26.36 -13.51 -9.97
C ASP A 246 25.92 -14.99 -9.93
N THR A 247 26.70 -15.85 -10.57
CA THR A 247 26.43 -17.30 -10.65
C THR A 247 26.63 -18.03 -9.33
N GLU A 248 27.32 -17.41 -8.37
CA GLU A 248 27.58 -17.93 -7.02
C GLU A 248 26.49 -17.50 -6.02
N GLY A 249 25.55 -16.66 -6.47
CA GLY A 249 24.47 -16.13 -5.66
C GLY A 249 24.84 -14.88 -4.87
N ASN A 250 26.03 -14.30 -5.07
CA ASN A 250 26.37 -13.02 -4.46
C ASN A 250 25.57 -11.91 -5.12
N VAL A 251 25.11 -10.97 -4.30
CA VAL A 251 24.25 -9.87 -4.73
C VAL A 251 24.90 -8.54 -4.41
N ARG A 252 24.98 -7.66 -5.41
CA ARG A 252 25.47 -6.28 -5.26
C ARG A 252 24.54 -5.25 -5.91
N PRO A 253 24.58 -3.98 -5.45
CA PRO A 253 23.87 -2.89 -6.11
C PRO A 253 24.38 -2.65 -7.53
N GLY A 254 23.45 -2.46 -8.46
CA GLY A 254 23.70 -2.01 -9.83
C GLY A 254 23.28 -0.57 -10.03
N ALA A 255 22.71 -0.28 -11.21
CA ALA A 255 22.28 1.06 -11.58
C ALA A 255 21.20 1.61 -10.62
N PHE A 256 21.35 2.87 -10.22
CA PHE A 256 20.34 3.63 -9.48
C PHE A 256 19.03 3.69 -10.26
N LYS A 257 17.92 3.39 -9.57
CA LYS A 257 16.57 3.43 -10.13
C LYS A 257 15.77 4.63 -9.65
N GLN A 258 15.72 4.84 -8.34
CA GLN A 258 14.89 5.87 -7.74
C GLN A 258 15.23 6.13 -6.29
N VAL A 259 14.77 7.29 -5.79
CA VAL A 259 14.65 7.58 -4.36
C VAL A 259 13.22 8.02 -4.05
N GLU A 260 12.71 7.56 -2.90
CA GLU A 260 11.40 7.88 -2.37
C GLU A 260 11.57 8.54 -1.00
N TYR A 261 10.81 9.61 -0.73
CA TYR A 261 10.87 10.35 0.51
C TYR A 261 9.56 10.28 1.28
N MET A 262 9.70 10.22 2.61
CA MET A 262 8.64 10.50 3.58
C MET A 262 9.14 11.58 4.53
N LEU A 263 8.42 12.70 4.64
CA LEU A 263 8.79 13.86 5.45
C LEU A 263 7.70 14.14 6.50
N LYS A 264 8.03 14.10 7.79
CA LYS A 264 7.07 14.33 8.88
C LYS A 264 6.91 15.81 9.16
N ASP A 265 5.69 16.30 9.01
CA ASP A 265 5.24 17.62 9.46
C ASP A 265 3.70 17.58 9.54
N ASP A 266 3.17 17.43 10.75
CA ASP A 266 1.74 17.24 11.00
C ASP A 266 0.87 18.43 10.53
N GLN A 267 1.39 19.65 10.61
CA GLN A 267 0.70 20.86 10.17
C GLN A 267 0.79 21.01 8.64
N LYS A 268 2.00 20.97 8.09
CA LYS A 268 2.23 21.19 6.65
C LYS A 268 1.58 20.10 5.79
N TYR A 269 1.56 18.86 6.29
CA TYR A 269 1.06 17.70 5.56
C TYR A 269 -0.23 17.14 6.18
N ALA A 270 -1.03 17.98 6.84
CA ALA A 270 -2.30 17.57 7.46
C ALA A 270 -3.23 16.82 6.48
N ALA A 271 -3.30 17.28 5.23
CA ALA A 271 -4.10 16.65 4.17
C ALA A 271 -3.61 15.25 3.76
N THR A 272 -2.34 14.94 4.01
CA THR A 272 -1.67 13.69 3.64
C THR A 272 -1.22 12.90 4.88
N LYS A 273 -2.02 12.96 5.94
CA LYS A 273 -1.85 12.23 7.21
C LYS A 273 -0.56 12.59 7.96
N GLY A 274 -0.15 13.85 7.87
CA GLY A 274 1.06 14.39 8.53
C GLY A 274 2.37 14.01 7.85
N TRP A 275 2.31 13.44 6.64
CA TRP A 275 3.47 13.00 5.87
C TRP A 275 3.50 13.61 4.46
N GLY A 276 4.65 14.17 4.09
CA GLY A 276 4.96 14.55 2.72
C GLY A 276 5.57 13.37 1.96
N TRP A 277 5.03 13.06 0.78
CA TRP A 277 5.43 11.92 -0.04
C TRP A 277 6.04 12.40 -1.35
N ALA A 278 7.23 11.94 -1.70
CA ALA A 278 7.81 12.26 -3.01
C ALA A 278 8.60 11.07 -3.57
N ARG A 279 8.67 10.96 -4.89
CA ARG A 279 9.45 9.94 -5.58
C ARG A 279 10.16 10.57 -6.78
N PHE A 280 11.45 10.31 -6.90
CA PHE A 280 12.28 10.75 -8.02
C PHE A 280 12.89 9.54 -8.70
N LYS A 281 12.66 9.41 -9.99
CA LYS A 281 13.06 8.27 -10.82
C LYS A 281 14.25 8.63 -11.69
N THR A 282 15.02 7.61 -12.03
CA THR A 282 16.19 7.68 -12.93
C THR A 282 17.33 8.53 -12.36
N PRO A 283 18.56 8.41 -12.88
CA PRO A 283 19.67 9.27 -12.48
C PRO A 283 19.41 10.77 -12.68
N LYS A 284 18.49 11.13 -13.59
CA LYS A 284 18.10 12.53 -13.85
C LYS A 284 17.15 13.10 -12.79
N MET A 285 16.76 12.33 -11.77
CA MET A 285 15.83 12.74 -10.70
C MET A 285 14.52 13.29 -11.26
N VAL A 286 13.94 12.59 -12.23
CA VAL A 286 12.64 12.94 -12.81
C VAL A 286 11.56 12.73 -11.74
N PRO A 287 10.78 13.77 -11.38
CA PRO A 287 9.74 13.61 -10.37
C PRO A 287 8.62 12.69 -10.85
N TYR A 288 8.06 11.92 -9.91
CA TYR A 288 6.91 11.06 -10.15
C TYR A 288 5.59 11.81 -9.92
N GLY A 289 4.54 11.40 -10.63
CA GLY A 289 3.21 12.02 -10.58
C GLY A 289 3.02 13.10 -11.65
N LYS A 290 1.77 13.31 -12.07
CA LYS A 290 1.40 14.40 -12.99
C LYS A 290 1.07 15.69 -12.25
N ASP A 291 0.43 15.54 -11.09
CA ASP A 291 -0.03 16.61 -10.20
C ASP A 291 0.08 16.12 -8.75
N ALA A 292 -0.29 16.95 -7.77
CA ALA A 292 -0.17 16.61 -6.36
C ALA A 292 -1.01 15.40 -5.90
N LEU A 293 -2.01 14.94 -6.67
CA LEU A 293 -2.91 13.84 -6.29
C LEU A 293 -2.21 12.47 -6.27
N PHE A 294 -1.00 12.34 -6.84
CA PHE A 294 -0.24 11.09 -6.75
C PHE A 294 -0.02 10.64 -5.30
N THR A 295 -0.03 11.58 -4.34
CA THR A 295 0.16 11.26 -2.91
C THR A 295 -0.91 10.33 -2.37
N THR A 296 -2.10 10.31 -2.96
CA THR A 296 -3.19 9.39 -2.59
C THR A 296 -2.75 7.94 -2.77
N GLU A 297 -2.00 7.62 -3.83
CA GLU A 297 -1.44 6.28 -4.02
C GLU A 297 -0.48 5.89 -2.89
N CYS A 298 0.34 6.83 -2.43
CA CYS A 298 1.28 6.63 -1.33
C CYS A 298 0.54 6.40 -0.01
N ILE A 299 -0.44 7.25 0.31
CA ILE A 299 -1.23 7.17 1.54
C ILE A 299 -2.00 5.86 1.57
N ASN A 300 -2.69 5.49 0.49
CA ASN A 300 -3.48 4.26 0.44
C ASN A 300 -2.60 3.01 0.62
N CYS A 301 -1.40 3.00 0.04
CA CYS A 301 -0.43 1.91 0.25
C CYS A 301 0.05 1.83 1.71
N HIS A 302 0.19 2.98 2.39
CA HIS A 302 0.67 3.09 3.76
C HIS A 302 -0.42 3.12 4.85
N GLN A 303 -1.69 3.24 4.47
CA GLN A 303 -2.87 3.20 5.33
C GLN A 303 -2.92 2.00 6.30
N PRO A 304 -2.51 0.78 5.91
CA PRO A 304 -2.31 -0.34 6.83
C PRO A 304 -1.52 -0.02 8.09
N MET A 305 -0.52 0.85 7.95
CA MET A 305 0.37 1.25 9.04
C MET A 305 -0.14 2.46 9.80
N LYS A 306 -1.42 2.84 9.69
CA LYS A 306 -2.00 4.01 10.40
C LYS A 306 -1.73 4.00 11.90
N ASN A 307 -1.71 2.82 12.52
CA ASN A 307 -1.45 2.63 13.95
C ASN A 307 0.05 2.66 14.30
N ASN A 308 0.93 2.75 13.30
CA ASN A 308 2.37 2.91 13.44
C ASN A 308 2.83 4.15 12.63
N ASP A 309 2.01 5.19 12.68
CA ASP A 309 2.22 6.48 12.01
C ASP A 309 2.61 6.35 10.53
N PHE A 310 1.93 5.45 9.81
CA PHE A 310 2.07 5.20 8.37
C PHE A 310 3.46 4.69 7.93
N VAL A 311 4.32 4.23 8.85
CA VAL A 311 5.69 3.77 8.52
C VAL A 311 5.80 2.25 8.62
N PHE A 312 6.18 1.60 7.51
CA PHE A 312 6.46 0.16 7.45
C PHE A 312 7.81 -0.23 8.08
N THR A 313 8.77 0.70 8.10
CA THR A 313 10.11 0.44 8.61
C THR A 313 10.07 0.28 10.12
N GLN A 314 10.18 -0.97 10.60
CA GLN A 314 10.42 -1.25 12.00
C GLN A 314 11.92 -1.09 12.28
N PRO A 315 12.32 -0.25 13.24
CA PRO A 315 13.73 -0.15 13.60
C PRO A 315 14.20 -1.46 14.23
N LEU A 316 15.28 -2.02 13.70
CA LEU A 316 15.94 -3.18 14.27
C LEU A 316 16.66 -2.74 15.55
N SER A 317 16.09 -3.04 16.72
CA SER A 317 16.80 -2.89 17.99
C SER A 317 17.88 -3.96 18.09
N HIS A 318 19.12 -3.54 18.30
CA HIS A 318 20.26 -4.38 18.65
C HIS A 318 20.86 -3.88 19.96
#